data_AF-B9T575-F1
#
_entry.id   AF-B9T575-F1
#
_cell.length_a   1.000
_cell.length_b   1.000
_cell.length_c   1.000
_cell.angle_alpha   90.00
_cell.angle_beta   90.00
_cell.angle_gamma   90.00
#
_symmetry.space_group_name_H-M   'P 1'
#
loop_
_entity.id
_entity.type
_entity.pdbx_description
1 polymer ?
#
loop_
_entity_poly.entity_id
_entity_poly.type
_entity_poly.pdbx_seq_one_letter_code
_entity_poly.pdbx_strand_id
1 'polypeptide(L)'
;MEVPFSGLESVNGKSINFGSDLKHQATIKLQKVYESFRTRRNQVDCSVLVEQRWWLSCKLTNFTELKRSCISFFGIGKHETAISRWARARTRAAMVGKGLSKNQKARKLDLQYWLEAIDPWHRYGLNLHFYYLKWLHSTTREPFFYWLDYGEGRNLNLTEECPRSKLQQQCVKYLGPIERQVYEVAVEEGKFMYKQTGELIHTTADGDWIFVLSTCNTLYVGKKRKGVFQHSSFLAGGVTTAAGRLTVENGILKVWI
;
A
#
# COMPACT_ATOMS: atom_id res chain seq x y z
N MET A 1 -71.04 -40.23 -41.14
CA MET A 1 -70.56 -40.63 -39.79
C MET A 1 -69.62 -39.53 -39.34
N GLU A 2 -70.12 -38.39 -38.85
CA GLU A 2 -70.88 -38.21 -37.59
C GLU A 2 -70.21 -38.86 -36.38
N VAL A 3 -69.78 -37.97 -35.48
CA VAL A 3 -69.43 -38.15 -34.05
C VAL A 3 -70.63 -38.75 -33.28
N PRO A 4 -70.46 -39.44 -32.13
CA PRO A 4 -70.01 -38.76 -30.90
C PRO A 4 -69.20 -39.58 -29.86
N PHE A 5 -68.34 -38.82 -29.16
CA PHE A 5 -68.20 -38.72 -27.69
C PHE A 5 -68.75 -39.85 -26.80
N SER A 6 -67.87 -40.50 -26.03
CA SER A 6 -68.11 -40.76 -24.60
C SER A 6 -66.81 -41.13 -23.85
N GLY A 7 -66.57 -40.45 -22.72
CA GLY A 7 -65.87 -41.01 -21.55
C GLY A 7 -64.45 -40.53 -21.30
N LEU A 8 -64.31 -39.50 -20.46
CA LEU A 8 -63.17 -39.37 -19.54
C LEU A 8 -63.07 -40.63 -18.65
N GLU A 9 -61.87 -41.17 -18.49
CA GLU A 9 -61.37 -41.55 -17.16
C GLU A 9 -59.91 -41.11 -17.02
N SER A 10 -59.68 -40.23 -16.05
CA SER A 10 -58.37 -39.84 -15.54
C SER A 10 -58.14 -40.61 -14.26
N VAL A 11 -56.97 -41.23 -14.08
CA VAL A 11 -56.20 -41.14 -12.82
C VAL A 11 -54.69 -41.20 -13.10
N ASN A 12 -54.04 -40.06 -12.88
CA ASN A 12 -52.62 -39.84 -12.53
C ASN A 12 -51.50 -40.38 -13.45
N GLY A 13 -51.36 -39.76 -14.62
CA GLY A 13 -50.08 -39.65 -15.32
C GLY A 13 -49.40 -38.31 -15.03
N LYS A 14 -48.73 -38.15 -13.88
CA LYS A 14 -47.75 -37.06 -13.75
C LYS A 14 -46.55 -37.41 -14.62
N SER A 15 -46.48 -36.83 -15.82
CA SER A 15 -45.22 -36.72 -16.56
C SER A 15 -44.32 -35.78 -15.75
N ILE A 16 -43.50 -36.37 -14.86
CA ILE A 16 -42.54 -35.62 -14.06
C ILE A 16 -41.42 -35.22 -15.01
N ASN A 17 -41.41 -33.94 -15.37
CA ASN A 17 -40.44 -33.34 -16.27
C ASN A 17 -39.09 -33.17 -15.52
N PHE A 18 -38.44 -34.28 -15.17
CA PHE A 18 -37.19 -34.33 -14.42
C PHE A 18 -36.08 -33.46 -15.05
N GLY A 19 -36.09 -33.34 -16.38
CA GLY A 19 -35.15 -32.51 -17.13
C GLY A 19 -35.30 -31.01 -16.92
N SER A 20 -36.49 -30.49 -16.55
CA SER A 20 -36.69 -29.07 -16.28
C SER A 20 -36.32 -28.69 -14.84
N ASP A 21 -36.59 -29.58 -13.87
CA ASP A 21 -36.25 -29.39 -12.46
C ASP A 21 -34.73 -29.47 -12.21
N LEU A 22 -34.04 -30.42 -12.85
CA LEU A 22 -32.57 -30.47 -12.84
C LEU A 22 -31.93 -29.25 -13.50
N LYS A 23 -32.47 -28.78 -14.62
CA LYS A 23 -32.02 -27.54 -15.28
C LYS A 23 -32.26 -26.31 -14.40
N HIS A 24 -33.40 -26.25 -13.70
CA HIS A 24 -33.72 -25.17 -12.78
C HIS A 24 -32.78 -25.16 -11.56
N GLN A 25 -32.54 -26.32 -10.94
CA GLN A 25 -31.58 -26.53 -9.85
C GLN A 25 -30.15 -26.14 -10.26
N ALA A 26 -29.71 -26.53 -11.46
CA ALA A 26 -28.39 -26.16 -11.99
C ALA A 26 -28.28 -24.64 -12.23
N THR A 27 -29.34 -24.01 -12.73
CA THR A 27 -29.41 -22.56 -12.96
C THR A 27 -29.32 -21.78 -11.66
N ILE A 28 -30.03 -22.20 -10.61
CA ILE A 28 -29.97 -21.56 -9.27
C ILE A 28 -28.57 -21.69 -8.67
N LYS A 29 -27.91 -22.84 -8.82
CA LYS A 29 -26.52 -23.01 -8.37
C LYS A 29 -25.57 -22.05 -9.09
N LEU A 30 -25.69 -21.93 -10.41
CA LEU A 30 -24.92 -20.98 -11.22
C LEU A 30 -25.14 -19.53 -10.79
N GLN A 31 -26.39 -19.11 -10.59
CA GLN A 31 -26.73 -17.77 -10.11
C GLN A 31 -26.14 -17.50 -8.73
N LYS A 32 -26.26 -18.43 -7.77
CA LYS A 32 -25.68 -18.27 -6.44
C LYS A 32 -24.15 -18.15 -6.48
N VAL A 33 -23.48 -18.95 -7.31
CA VAL A 33 -22.04 -18.87 -7.52
C VAL A 33 -21.65 -17.51 -8.09
N TYR A 34 -22.39 -17.03 -9.09
CA TYR A 34 -22.15 -15.73 -9.73
C TYR A 34 -22.37 -14.55 -8.77
N GLU A 35 -23.47 -14.53 -8.03
CA GLU A 35 -23.76 -13.46 -7.04
C GLU A 35 -22.72 -13.44 -5.91
N SER A 36 -22.29 -14.63 -5.46
CA SER A 36 -21.23 -14.77 -4.47
C SER A 36 -19.89 -14.25 -4.99
N PHE A 37 -19.55 -14.56 -6.25
CA PHE A 37 -18.37 -14.04 -6.93
C PHE A 37 -18.41 -12.51 -7.06
N ARG A 38 -19.54 -11.96 -7.52
CA ARG A 38 -19.74 -10.52 -7.70
C ARG A 38 -19.59 -9.76 -6.38
N THR A 39 -20.16 -10.29 -5.29
CA THR A 39 -20.06 -9.68 -3.96
C THR A 39 -18.62 -9.63 -3.46
N ARG A 40 -17.86 -10.73 -3.59
CA ARG A 40 -16.43 -10.77 -3.24
C ARG A 40 -15.63 -9.79 -4.07
N ARG A 41 -15.87 -9.73 -5.38
CA ARG A 41 -15.18 -8.78 -6.28
C ARG A 41 -15.48 -7.34 -5.89
N ASN A 42 -16.73 -7.00 -5.62
CA ASN A 42 -17.14 -5.66 -5.19
C ASN A 42 -16.51 -5.25 -3.86
N GLN A 43 -16.38 -6.17 -2.89
CA GLN A 43 -15.70 -5.89 -1.62
C GLN A 43 -14.20 -5.63 -1.81
N VAL A 44 -13.53 -6.44 -2.63
CA VAL A 44 -12.12 -6.25 -2.98
C VAL A 44 -11.94 -4.90 -3.70
N ASP A 45 -12.76 -4.62 -4.72
CA ASP A 45 -12.71 -3.36 -5.47
C ASP A 45 -12.95 -2.15 -4.56
N CYS A 46 -13.96 -2.20 -3.68
CA CYS A 46 -14.20 -1.16 -2.67
C CYS A 46 -13.00 -0.97 -1.74
N SER A 47 -12.38 -2.06 -1.28
CA SER A 47 -11.21 -1.99 -0.39
C SER A 47 -10.00 -1.34 -1.06
N VAL A 48 -9.77 -1.67 -2.35
CA VAL A 48 -8.72 -1.07 -3.17
C VAL A 48 -9.01 0.41 -3.41
N LEU A 49 -10.26 0.78 -3.73
CA LEU A 49 -10.66 2.17 -3.97
C LEU A 49 -10.49 3.04 -2.72
N VAL A 50 -10.86 2.52 -1.54
CA VAL A 50 -10.64 3.23 -0.26
C VAL A 50 -9.16 3.43 -0.01
N GLU A 51 -8.34 2.40 -0.22
CA GLU A 51 -6.90 2.51 -0.03
C GLU A 51 -6.24 3.48 -1.03
N GLN A 52 -6.69 3.46 -2.28
CA GLN A 52 -6.24 4.36 -3.35
C GLN A 52 -6.60 5.82 -3.06
N ARG A 53 -7.86 6.10 -2.72
CA ARG A 53 -8.31 7.45 -2.37
C ARG A 53 -7.58 7.98 -1.15
N TRP A 54 -7.35 7.14 -0.14
CA TRP A 54 -6.56 7.52 1.03
C TRP A 54 -5.12 7.87 0.64
N TRP A 55 -4.47 7.06 -0.21
CA TRP A 55 -3.11 7.32 -0.69
C TRP A 55 -3.00 8.63 -1.48
N LEU A 56 -3.90 8.84 -2.44
CA LEU A 56 -4.00 10.09 -3.23
C LEU A 56 -4.25 11.30 -2.32
N SER A 57 -5.18 11.17 -1.38
CA SER A 57 -5.50 12.23 -0.44
C SER A 57 -4.28 12.60 0.41
N CYS A 58 -3.61 11.63 1.04
CA CYS A 58 -2.42 11.90 1.87
C CYS A 58 -1.29 12.58 1.09
N LYS A 59 -1.07 12.16 -0.17
CA LYS A 59 -0.06 12.73 -1.04
C LYS A 59 -0.37 14.20 -1.37
N LEU A 60 -1.62 14.50 -1.74
CA LEU A 60 -2.06 15.85 -2.06
C LEU A 60 -2.12 16.75 -0.81
N THR A 61 -2.61 16.22 0.32
CA THR A 61 -2.66 16.97 1.58
C THR A 61 -1.26 17.35 2.04
N ASN A 62 -0.27 16.46 2.00
CA ASN A 62 1.09 16.81 2.42
C ASN A 62 1.73 17.89 1.56
N PHE A 63 1.56 17.80 0.23
CA PHE A 63 2.12 18.80 -0.67
C PHE A 63 1.47 20.17 -0.49
N THR A 64 0.13 20.20 -0.37
CA THR A 64 -0.63 21.43 -0.14
C THR A 64 -0.43 21.99 1.26
N GLU A 65 -0.31 21.14 2.29
CA GLU A 65 0.00 21.54 3.66
C GLU A 65 1.43 22.05 3.80
N LEU A 66 2.41 21.47 3.11
CA LEU A 66 3.78 22.02 3.11
C LEU A 66 3.73 23.45 2.54
N LYS A 67 3.12 23.64 1.36
CA LYS A 67 2.95 24.97 0.76
C LYS A 67 2.17 25.93 1.65
N ARG A 68 1.05 25.48 2.23
CA ARG A 68 0.22 26.28 3.13
C ARG A 68 0.98 26.64 4.41
N SER A 69 1.75 25.72 4.99
CA SER A 69 2.56 25.97 6.18
C SER A 69 3.69 26.96 5.89
N CYS A 70 4.26 26.96 4.69
CA CYS A 70 5.22 27.98 4.26
C CYS A 70 4.53 29.35 4.21
N ILE A 71 3.34 29.41 3.58
CA ILE A 71 2.59 30.66 3.39
C ILE A 71 2.02 31.20 4.72
N SER A 72 1.52 30.34 5.61
CA SER A 72 0.94 30.74 6.90
C SER A 72 1.99 31.18 7.90
N PHE A 73 3.15 30.52 7.94
CA PHE A 73 4.22 30.87 8.87
C PHE A 73 4.82 32.25 8.57
N PHE A 74 4.91 32.64 7.28
CA PHE A 74 5.46 33.92 6.84
C PHE A 74 4.39 34.96 6.42
N GLY A 75 3.12 34.56 6.36
CA GLY A 75 2.01 35.46 6.11
C GLY A 75 1.83 36.42 7.28
N ILE A 76 2.13 37.69 7.04
CA ILE A 76 2.02 38.80 8.00
C ILE A 76 0.66 38.74 8.72
N GLY A 77 0.66 38.30 9.98
CA GLY A 77 -0.47 38.45 10.90
C GLY A 77 -1.34 37.22 11.23
N LYS A 78 -1.10 36.01 10.70
CA LYS A 78 -1.90 34.83 11.09
C LYS A 78 -1.02 33.62 11.44
N HIS A 79 -0.62 33.54 12.71
CA HIS A 79 -0.08 32.30 13.27
C HIS A 79 -1.05 31.14 13.08
N GLU A 80 -0.52 29.96 12.77
CA GLU A 80 -1.35 28.75 12.69
C GLU A 80 -2.04 28.48 14.02
N THR A 81 -3.34 28.23 13.95
CA THR A 81 -4.14 27.87 15.12
C THR A 81 -3.66 26.54 15.69
N ALA A 82 -3.82 26.36 17.02
CA ALA A 82 -3.53 25.09 17.67
C ALA A 82 -4.29 23.92 16.99
N ILE A 83 -5.53 24.17 16.55
CA ILE A 83 -6.36 23.21 15.81
C ILE A 83 -5.66 22.76 14.52
N SER A 84 -5.11 23.68 13.73
CA SER A 84 -4.39 23.35 12.50
C SER A 84 -3.12 22.54 12.75
N ARG A 85 -2.36 22.89 13.81
CA ARG A 85 -1.16 22.13 14.21
C ARG A 85 -1.51 20.71 14.65
N TRP A 86 -2.56 20.54 15.45
CA TRP A 86 -3.04 19.23 15.89
C TRP A 86 -3.60 18.39 14.75
N ALA A 87 -4.35 19.01 13.81
CA ALA A 87 -4.83 18.33 12.61
C ALA A 87 -3.65 17.78 11.78
N ARG A 88 -2.61 18.57 11.58
CA ARG A 88 -1.38 18.14 10.88
C ARG A 88 -0.65 17.02 11.60
N ALA A 89 -0.45 17.15 12.91
CA ALA A 89 0.18 16.12 13.71
C ALA A 89 -0.58 14.79 13.59
N ARG A 90 -1.92 14.84 13.60
CA ARG A 90 -2.80 13.69 13.38
C ARG A 90 -2.62 13.08 11.99
N THR A 91 -2.60 13.90 10.94
CA THR A 91 -2.37 13.42 9.55
C THR A 91 -1.03 12.70 9.43
N ARG A 92 0.07 13.32 9.90
CA ARG A 92 1.42 12.73 9.86
C ARG A 92 1.51 11.44 10.68
N ALA A 93 0.92 11.42 11.88
CA ALA A 93 0.86 10.23 12.72
C ALA A 93 0.07 9.09 12.04
N ALA A 94 -1.02 9.42 11.34
CA ALA A 94 -1.81 8.43 10.61
C ALA A 94 -1.05 7.80 9.44
N MET A 95 -0.12 8.53 8.79
CA MET A 95 0.70 7.99 7.70
C MET A 95 1.64 6.90 8.18
N VAL A 96 2.39 7.18 9.26
CA VAL A 96 3.32 6.23 9.87
C VAL A 96 2.59 5.10 10.60
N GLY A 97 1.37 5.37 11.07
CA GLY A 97 0.55 4.43 11.82
C GLY A 97 -0.44 3.61 11.02
N LYS A 98 -0.53 3.80 9.69
CA LYS A 98 -1.54 3.13 8.86
C LYS A 98 -1.40 1.62 8.98
N GLY A 99 -2.44 0.97 9.51
CA GLY A 99 -2.55 -0.48 9.65
C GLY A 99 -2.22 -1.02 11.04
N LEU A 100 -1.81 -0.18 12.00
CA LEU A 100 -1.48 -0.64 13.36
C LEU A 100 -2.63 -1.34 14.06
N SER A 101 -3.86 -0.84 13.91
CA SER A 101 -5.04 -1.41 14.53
C SER A 101 -5.45 -2.76 13.95
N LYS A 102 -4.94 -3.13 12.76
CA LYS A 102 -5.35 -4.36 12.06
C LYS A 102 -4.62 -5.60 12.56
N ASN A 103 -3.43 -5.45 13.15
CA ASN A 103 -2.61 -6.59 13.55
C ASN A 103 -1.75 -6.24 14.78
N GLN A 104 -1.84 -7.01 15.85
CA GLN A 104 -1.05 -6.80 17.07
C GLN A 104 0.46 -6.94 16.87
N LYS A 105 0.88 -7.71 15.84
CA LYS A 105 2.30 -7.87 15.46
C LYS A 105 2.79 -6.80 14.48
N ALA A 106 1.96 -5.81 14.15
CA ALA A 106 2.34 -4.75 13.24
C ALA A 106 3.52 -3.93 13.78
N ARG A 107 4.54 -3.76 12.94
CA ARG A 107 5.73 -2.96 13.20
C ARG A 107 5.70 -1.70 12.35
N LYS A 108 5.92 -0.55 13.00
CA LYS A 108 6.10 0.73 12.32
C LYS A 108 7.50 0.78 11.73
N LEU A 109 7.71 1.72 10.80
CA LEU A 109 9.05 2.12 10.40
C LEU A 109 9.88 2.56 11.62
N ASP A 110 11.20 2.45 11.54
CA ASP A 110 12.10 3.05 12.52
C ASP A 110 11.96 4.58 12.46
N LEU A 111 12.20 5.25 13.58
CA LEU A 111 12.13 6.71 13.74
C LEU A 111 12.95 7.44 12.66
N GLN A 112 14.11 6.89 12.28
CA GLN A 112 14.97 7.46 11.24
C GLN A 112 14.30 7.52 9.85
N TYR A 113 13.35 6.62 9.58
CA TYR A 113 12.61 6.56 8.31
C TYR A 113 11.23 7.23 8.39
N TRP A 114 10.80 7.73 9.55
CA TRP A 114 9.53 8.46 9.64
C TRP A 114 9.57 9.75 8.84
N LEU A 115 10.72 10.42 8.80
CA LEU A 115 10.93 11.63 8.01
C LEU A 115 10.66 11.37 6.52
N GLU A 116 11.10 10.23 5.99
CA GLU A 116 10.83 9.81 4.60
C GLU A 116 9.33 9.67 4.33
N ALA A 117 8.58 9.08 5.27
CA ALA A 117 7.16 8.83 5.11
C ALA A 117 6.33 10.13 5.12
N ILE A 118 6.73 11.12 5.93
CA ILE A 118 6.02 12.40 6.06
C ILE A 118 6.53 13.49 5.11
N ASP A 119 7.73 13.31 4.53
CA ASP A 119 8.29 14.22 3.53
C ASP A 119 7.48 14.14 2.23
N PRO A 120 6.95 15.25 1.69
CA PRO A 120 6.17 15.22 0.44
C PRO A 120 6.95 14.69 -0.77
N TRP A 121 8.28 14.79 -0.76
CA TRP A 121 9.14 14.27 -1.81
C TRP A 121 9.69 12.87 -1.52
N HIS A 122 9.44 12.33 -0.33
CA HIS A 122 9.95 11.03 0.13
C HIS A 122 11.47 10.90 -0.03
N ARG A 123 12.22 11.96 0.27
CA ARG A 123 13.70 11.92 0.28
C ARG A 123 14.16 10.83 1.23
N TYR A 124 15.26 10.18 0.87
CA TYR A 124 15.77 9.01 1.57
C TYR A 124 15.97 9.29 3.06
N GLY A 125 15.33 8.51 3.93
CA GLY A 125 15.23 8.82 5.37
C GLY A 125 16.58 9.02 6.07
N LEU A 126 17.55 8.14 5.79
CA LEU A 126 18.91 8.26 6.35
C LEU A 126 19.59 9.57 5.94
N ASN A 127 19.41 10.01 4.69
CA ASN A 127 19.97 11.27 4.23
C ASN A 127 19.27 12.47 4.90
N LEU A 128 17.94 12.43 4.99
CA LEU A 128 17.16 13.46 5.69
C LEU A 128 17.57 13.59 7.16
N HIS A 129 17.92 12.47 7.81
CA HIS A 129 18.26 12.46 9.22
C HIS A 129 19.49 13.32 9.55
N PHE A 130 20.51 13.36 8.68
CA PHE A 130 21.67 14.24 8.88
C PHE A 130 21.27 15.71 8.96
N TYR A 131 20.37 16.15 8.07
CA TYR A 131 19.85 17.52 8.09
C TYR A 131 18.94 17.76 9.28
N TYR A 132 18.15 16.77 9.66
CA TYR A 132 17.29 16.84 10.84
C TYR A 132 18.11 17.06 12.12
N LEU A 133 19.24 16.38 12.28
CA LEU A 133 20.13 16.60 13.41
C LEU A 133 20.67 18.04 13.44
N LYS A 134 21.04 18.62 12.29
CA LYS A 134 21.48 20.03 12.23
C LYS A 134 20.35 21.00 12.58
N TRP A 135 19.15 20.76 12.09
CA TRP A 135 17.96 21.52 12.45
C TRP A 135 17.67 21.45 13.96
N LEU A 136 17.75 20.26 14.55
CA LEU A 136 17.47 20.02 15.97
C LEU A 136 18.43 20.79 16.89
N HIS A 137 19.69 20.96 16.49
CA HIS A 137 20.69 21.74 17.23
C HIS A 137 20.68 23.23 16.89
N SER A 138 19.87 23.67 15.94
CA SER A 138 19.75 25.08 15.59
C SER A 138 18.80 25.82 16.53
N THR A 139 18.94 27.14 16.62
CA THR A 139 18.03 28.00 17.40
C THR A 139 16.77 28.40 16.62
N THR A 140 16.57 27.84 15.42
CA THR A 140 15.48 28.22 14.55
C THR A 140 14.12 27.82 15.12
N ARG A 141 13.09 28.60 14.81
CA ARG A 141 11.68 28.27 15.09
C ARG A 141 10.95 27.75 13.85
N GLU A 142 11.66 27.67 12.73
CA GLU A 142 11.14 27.18 11.47
C GLU A 142 10.85 25.67 11.55
N PRO A 143 9.70 25.18 11.05
CA PRO A 143 9.45 23.75 10.93
C PRO A 143 10.49 23.08 10.04
N PHE A 144 10.93 21.85 10.37
CA PHE A 144 12.03 21.16 9.69
C PHE A 144 12.01 21.23 8.15
N PHE A 145 10.93 20.80 7.49
CA PHE A 145 10.86 20.82 6.02
C PHE A 145 10.82 22.24 5.44
N TYR A 146 10.27 23.21 6.19
CA TYR A 146 10.36 24.61 5.78
C TYR A 146 11.81 25.08 5.82
N TRP A 147 12.44 24.91 6.99
CA TRP A 147 13.84 25.28 7.22
C TRP A 147 14.75 24.66 6.17
N LEU A 148 14.50 23.40 5.84
CA LEU A 148 15.29 22.64 4.89
C LEU A 148 15.17 23.16 3.46
N ASP A 149 13.99 23.57 3.00
CA ASP A 149 13.71 23.81 1.59
C ASP A 149 13.56 25.29 1.21
N TYR A 150 13.15 26.14 2.16
CA TYR A 150 12.85 27.56 1.91
C TYR A 150 13.50 28.51 2.91
N GLY A 151 13.73 28.04 4.14
CA GLY A 151 14.22 28.82 5.27
C GLY A 151 15.73 28.87 5.41
N GLU A 152 16.20 29.00 6.64
CA GLU A 152 17.62 29.24 6.98
C GLU A 152 18.53 28.09 6.52
N GLY A 153 18.02 26.86 6.55
CA GLY A 153 18.74 25.65 6.16
C GLY A 153 18.81 25.38 4.66
N ARG A 154 18.17 26.21 3.81
CA ARG A 154 18.07 25.95 2.36
C ARG A 154 19.41 25.84 1.63
N ASN A 155 20.40 26.59 2.11
CA ASN A 155 21.76 26.64 1.56
C ASN A 155 22.73 25.72 2.31
N LEU A 156 22.28 25.03 3.36
CA LEU A 156 23.10 24.09 4.10
C LEU A 156 23.46 22.91 3.19
N ASN A 157 24.75 22.65 3.04
CA ASN A 157 25.28 21.55 2.25
C ASN A 157 26.24 20.73 3.11
N LEU A 158 25.83 19.52 3.51
CA LEU A 158 26.62 18.63 4.35
C LEU A 158 27.58 17.82 3.48
N THR A 159 28.73 18.40 3.13
CA THR A 159 29.69 17.83 2.17
C THR A 159 30.26 16.49 2.60
N GLU A 160 30.43 16.25 3.91
CA GLU A 160 31.03 15.04 4.44
C GLU A 160 30.02 13.88 4.55
N GLU A 161 28.79 14.17 4.98
CA GLU A 161 27.78 13.14 5.23
C GLU A 161 26.83 12.93 4.03
N CYS A 162 26.17 14.01 3.59
CA CYS A 162 25.19 13.95 2.52
C CYS A 162 25.05 15.30 1.80
N PRO A 163 25.74 15.47 0.66
CA PRO A 163 25.61 16.68 -0.15
C PRO A 163 24.16 16.93 -0.56
N ARG A 164 23.80 18.19 -0.71
CA ARG A 164 22.42 18.61 -1.04
C ARG A 164 21.91 17.99 -2.33
N SER A 165 22.78 17.87 -3.34
CA SER A 165 22.50 17.19 -4.60
C SER A 165 22.08 15.74 -4.41
N LYS A 166 22.79 15.00 -3.54
CA LYS A 166 22.48 13.60 -3.21
C LYS A 166 21.16 13.47 -2.46
N LEU A 167 20.88 14.39 -1.52
CA LEU A 167 19.61 14.42 -0.80
C LEU A 167 18.43 14.60 -1.76
N GLN A 168 18.55 15.50 -2.73
CA GLN A 168 17.49 15.79 -3.71
C GLN A 168 17.34 14.68 -4.77
N GLN A 169 18.43 13.98 -5.09
CA GLN A 169 18.42 12.89 -6.06
C GLN A 169 17.81 11.60 -5.49
N GLN A 170 18.08 11.28 -4.23
CA GLN A 170 17.65 10.03 -3.61
C GLN A 170 16.27 10.18 -2.97
N CYS A 171 15.24 9.91 -3.76
CA CYS A 171 13.84 9.87 -3.33
C CYS A 171 13.27 8.46 -3.46
N VAL A 172 12.68 7.96 -2.39
CA VAL A 172 12.09 6.63 -2.34
C VAL A 172 10.74 6.64 -3.04
N LYS A 173 10.60 5.77 -4.05
CA LYS A 173 9.36 5.56 -4.76
C LYS A 173 8.38 4.81 -3.87
N TYR A 174 7.29 5.47 -3.49
CA TYR A 174 6.17 4.86 -2.80
C TYR A 174 5.15 4.37 -3.83
N LEU A 175 4.81 3.09 -3.75
CA LEU A 175 3.87 2.45 -4.67
C LEU A 175 2.43 2.68 -4.21
N GLY A 176 1.56 2.99 -5.15
CA GLY A 176 0.12 2.92 -4.95
C GLY A 176 -0.38 1.47 -4.91
N PRO A 177 -1.61 1.22 -4.40
CA PRO A 177 -2.21 -0.11 -4.35
C PRO A 177 -2.23 -0.88 -5.68
N ILE A 178 -2.38 -0.20 -6.82
CA ILE A 178 -2.32 -0.81 -8.17
C ILE A 178 -0.87 -1.09 -8.56
N GLU A 179 0.04 -0.12 -8.40
CA GLU A 179 1.44 -0.27 -8.78
C GLU A 179 2.16 -1.39 -8.02
N ARG A 180 1.75 -1.68 -6.77
CA ARG A 180 2.37 -2.74 -5.98
C ARG A 180 1.90 -4.15 -6.31
N GLN A 181 0.83 -4.32 -7.09
CA GLN A 181 0.30 -5.65 -7.44
C GLN A 181 1.30 -6.50 -8.23
N VAL A 182 2.15 -5.85 -9.05
CA VAL A 182 3.19 -6.54 -9.82
C VAL A 182 4.25 -7.20 -8.92
N TYR A 183 4.32 -6.82 -7.65
CA TYR A 183 5.24 -7.38 -6.66
C TYR A 183 4.57 -8.40 -5.73
N GLU A 184 3.26 -8.63 -5.86
CA GLU A 184 2.54 -9.59 -5.01
C GLU A 184 2.97 -11.01 -5.28
N VAL A 185 3.18 -11.76 -4.19
CA VAL A 185 3.65 -13.13 -4.22
C VAL A 185 2.61 -14.06 -3.61
N ALA A 186 2.41 -15.21 -4.26
CA ALA A 186 1.72 -16.36 -3.70
C ALA A 186 2.74 -17.46 -3.38
N VAL A 187 2.43 -18.27 -2.36
CA VAL A 187 3.18 -19.48 -2.06
C VAL A 187 2.25 -20.66 -2.36
N GLU A 188 2.54 -21.37 -3.43
CA GLU A 188 1.76 -22.54 -3.87
C GLU A 188 2.71 -23.75 -3.88
N GLU A 189 2.30 -24.85 -3.26
CA GLU A 189 3.13 -26.06 -3.15
C GLU A 189 4.54 -25.79 -2.58
N GLY A 190 4.66 -24.81 -1.69
CA GLY A 190 5.93 -24.40 -1.09
C GLY A 190 6.83 -23.54 -2.01
N LYS A 191 6.36 -23.17 -3.21
CA LYS A 191 7.10 -22.35 -4.17
C LYS A 191 6.57 -20.91 -4.19
N PHE A 192 7.48 -19.95 -4.20
CA PHE A 192 7.19 -18.52 -4.30
C PHE A 192 7.00 -18.12 -5.76
N MET A 193 5.83 -17.55 -6.09
CA MET A 193 5.47 -17.15 -7.45
C MET A 193 4.83 -15.76 -7.47
N TYR A 194 5.10 -14.97 -8.52
CA TYR A 194 4.41 -13.70 -8.72
C TYR A 194 2.94 -13.97 -9.08
N LYS A 195 2.00 -13.37 -8.35
CA LYS A 195 0.57 -13.62 -8.55
C LYS A 195 0.06 -13.26 -9.95
N GLN A 196 0.60 -12.19 -10.54
CA GLN A 196 0.13 -11.71 -11.84
C GLN A 196 0.65 -12.54 -13.00
N THR A 197 1.92 -12.96 -12.96
CA THR A 197 2.56 -13.68 -14.07
C THR A 197 2.56 -15.20 -13.89
N GLY A 198 2.44 -15.69 -12.64
CA GLY A 198 2.62 -17.10 -12.30
C GLY A 198 4.09 -17.54 -12.33
N GLU A 199 5.03 -16.63 -12.60
CA GLU A 199 6.43 -16.97 -12.71
C GLU A 199 7.06 -17.23 -11.34
N LEU A 200 7.91 -18.25 -11.29
CA LEU A 200 8.70 -18.57 -10.10
C LEU A 200 9.66 -17.44 -9.79
N ILE A 201 9.73 -17.06 -8.52
CA ILE A 201 10.68 -16.06 -8.07
C ILE A 201 12.08 -16.67 -8.09
N HIS A 202 12.99 -15.97 -8.75
CA HIS A 202 14.40 -16.30 -8.74
C HIS A 202 15.19 -15.03 -8.39
N THR A 203 15.82 -15.03 -7.22
CA THR A 203 16.66 -13.92 -6.77
C THR A 203 18.07 -14.10 -7.31
N THR A 204 18.51 -13.14 -8.11
CA THR A 204 19.88 -13.12 -8.62
C THR A 204 20.89 -12.72 -7.53
N ALA A 205 22.11 -13.27 -7.59
CA ALA A 205 23.17 -13.02 -6.61
C ALA A 205 23.71 -11.58 -6.62
N ASP A 206 23.52 -10.84 -7.72
CA ASP A 206 23.97 -9.46 -7.93
C ASP A 206 23.04 -8.42 -7.26
N GLY A 207 22.12 -8.83 -6.39
CA GLY A 207 21.05 -7.98 -5.88
C GLY A 207 20.69 -8.21 -4.42
N ASP A 208 20.46 -7.11 -3.71
CA ASP A 208 19.72 -7.14 -2.45
C ASP A 208 18.23 -7.35 -2.77
N TRP A 209 17.71 -8.55 -2.55
CA TRP A 209 16.27 -8.81 -2.64
C TRP A 209 15.61 -8.62 -1.28
N ILE A 210 14.43 -8.01 -1.29
CA ILE A 210 13.68 -7.65 -0.08
C ILE A 210 12.25 -8.12 -0.15
N PHE A 211 11.69 -8.44 1.01
CA PHE A 211 10.27 -8.75 1.16
C PHE A 211 9.60 -7.87 2.19
N VAL A 212 8.30 -7.66 2.01
CA VAL A 212 7.39 -7.06 2.99
C VAL A 212 6.13 -7.90 3.10
N LEU A 213 5.77 -8.25 4.33
CA LEU A 213 4.48 -8.86 4.66
C LEU A 213 3.55 -7.79 5.24
N SER A 214 2.43 -7.53 4.56
CA SER A 214 1.44 -6.56 5.02
C SER A 214 0.67 -7.04 6.26
N THR A 215 -0.09 -6.13 6.87
CA THR A 215 -1.01 -6.48 7.98
C THR A 215 -2.20 -7.34 7.54
N CYS A 216 -2.44 -7.45 6.23
CA CYS A 216 -3.45 -8.32 5.63
C CYS A 216 -2.84 -9.61 5.06
N ASN A 217 -1.63 -9.99 5.51
CA ASN A 217 -0.90 -11.18 5.07
C ASN A 217 -0.61 -11.23 3.55
N THR A 218 -0.53 -10.08 2.90
CA THR A 218 -0.07 -9.99 1.51
C THR A 218 1.45 -9.88 1.50
N LEU A 219 2.11 -10.82 0.82
CA LEU A 219 3.55 -10.83 0.65
C LEU A 219 3.93 -10.07 -0.62
N TYR A 220 4.90 -9.16 -0.51
CA TYR A 220 5.50 -8.45 -1.63
C TYR A 220 7.00 -8.74 -1.68
N VAL A 221 7.54 -8.96 -2.87
CA VAL A 221 8.97 -9.24 -3.09
C VAL A 221 9.50 -8.42 -4.27
N GLY A 222 10.68 -7.83 -4.11
CA GLY A 222 11.36 -7.13 -5.20
C GLY A 222 12.83 -6.85 -4.93
N LYS A 223 13.56 -6.49 -6.00
CA LYS A 223 14.96 -6.09 -5.92
C LYS A 223 15.07 -4.68 -5.34
N LYS A 224 15.82 -4.54 -4.25
CA LYS A 224 16.10 -3.26 -3.59
C LYS A 224 16.99 -2.40 -4.48
N ARG A 225 16.71 -1.09 -4.52
CA ARG A 225 17.54 -0.09 -5.17
C ARG A 225 17.81 1.02 -4.18
N LYS A 226 19.03 1.09 -3.64
CA LYS A 226 19.38 2.04 -2.57
C LYS A 226 19.01 3.47 -2.96
N GLY A 227 18.28 4.17 -2.08
CA GLY A 227 17.82 5.55 -2.28
C GLY A 227 16.62 5.71 -3.22
N VAL A 228 16.10 4.63 -3.84
CA VAL A 228 14.99 4.68 -4.81
C VAL A 228 13.88 3.70 -4.45
N PHE A 229 14.21 2.48 -4.06
CA PHE A 229 13.24 1.43 -3.78
C PHE A 229 13.70 0.55 -2.62
N GLN A 230 12.89 0.47 -1.57
CA GLN A 230 13.19 -0.29 -0.35
C GLN A 230 11.90 -0.77 0.33
N HIS A 231 11.99 -1.37 1.53
CA HIS A 231 10.83 -1.95 2.21
C HIS A 231 9.64 -0.99 2.34
N SER A 232 9.90 0.28 2.70
CA SER A 232 8.86 1.31 2.81
C SER A 232 8.10 1.56 1.49
N SER A 233 8.71 1.28 0.34
CA SER A 233 8.12 1.47 -0.99
C SER A 233 6.83 0.68 -1.19
N PHE A 234 6.77 -0.57 -0.72
CA PHE A 234 5.63 -1.46 -0.99
C PHE A 234 4.32 -0.97 -0.37
N LEU A 235 4.40 -0.42 0.85
CA LEU A 235 3.22 0.03 1.60
C LEU A 235 3.17 1.54 1.79
N ALA A 236 3.97 2.30 1.02
CA ALA A 236 4.06 3.75 1.09
C ALA A 236 4.31 4.26 2.53
N GLY A 237 5.26 3.64 3.22
CA GLY A 237 5.60 3.93 4.62
C GLY A 237 4.61 3.42 5.67
N GLY A 238 3.57 2.69 5.25
CA GLY A 238 2.63 2.01 6.14
C GLY A 238 3.26 0.85 6.92
N VAL A 239 2.53 0.36 7.93
CA VAL A 239 3.07 -0.66 8.83
C VAL A 239 3.10 -2.05 8.21
N THR A 240 4.07 -2.84 8.64
CA THR A 240 4.33 -4.19 8.14
C THR A 240 4.24 -5.20 9.28
N THR A 241 3.80 -6.42 9.01
CA THR A 241 3.89 -7.52 9.98
C THR A 241 5.33 -8.02 10.06
N ALA A 242 6.00 -8.14 8.91
CA ALA A 242 7.39 -8.54 8.79
C ALA A 242 8.01 -7.89 7.56
N ALA A 243 9.32 -7.68 7.60
CA ALA A 243 10.09 -7.17 6.49
C ALA A 243 11.53 -7.69 6.63
N GLY A 244 12.20 -7.95 5.52
CA GLY A 244 13.55 -8.48 5.55
C GLY A 244 14.17 -8.66 4.19
N ARG A 245 15.33 -9.31 4.16
CA ARG A 245 15.95 -9.83 2.95
C ARG A 245 15.45 -11.25 2.69
N LEU A 246 15.47 -11.67 1.43
CA LEU A 246 15.20 -13.05 1.04
C LEU A 246 16.12 -13.49 -0.09
N THR A 247 16.39 -14.78 -0.13
CA THR A 247 17.05 -15.47 -1.23
C THR A 247 16.14 -16.60 -1.67
N VAL A 248 15.76 -16.63 -2.93
CA VAL A 248 14.86 -17.63 -3.51
C VAL A 248 15.49 -18.14 -4.79
N GLU A 249 15.61 -19.46 -4.93
CA GLU A 249 16.12 -20.11 -6.13
C GLU A 249 15.01 -20.97 -6.73
N ASN A 250 14.54 -20.61 -7.92
CA ASN A 250 13.48 -21.33 -8.64
C ASN A 250 12.21 -21.54 -7.79
N GLY A 251 11.80 -20.48 -7.09
CA GLY A 251 10.67 -20.47 -6.17
C GLY A 251 10.96 -21.07 -4.79
N ILE A 252 12.13 -21.65 -4.53
CA ILE A 252 12.46 -22.26 -3.24
C ILE A 252 13.23 -21.28 -2.37
N LEU A 253 12.71 -20.99 -1.17
CA LEU A 253 13.40 -20.14 -0.20
C LEU A 253 14.70 -20.80 0.26
N LYS A 254 15.81 -20.07 0.15
CA LYS A 254 17.11 -20.46 0.69
C LYS A 254 17.32 -19.76 2.02
N VAL A 255 17.58 -20.55 3.05
CA VAL A 255 18.01 -20.06 4.35
C VAL A 255 19.52 -20.22 4.41
N TRP A 256 20.23 -19.12 4.68
CA TRP A 256 21.64 -19.20 5.04
C TRP A 256 21.70 -19.71 6.48
N ILE A 257 22.19 -20.93 6.66
CA ILE A 257 22.51 -21.51 7.97
C ILE A 257 23.88 -20.99 8.39
#